data_AF-A0A0A0NPN5-F1
#
_entry.id   AF-A0A0A0NPN5-F1
#
_cell.length_a   1.000
_cell.length_b   1.000
_cell.length_c   1.000
_cell.angle_alpha   90.00
_cell.angle_beta   90.00
_cell.angle_gamma   90.00
#
_symmetry.space_group_name_H-M   'P 1'
#
loop_
_entity.id
_entity.type
_entity.pdbx_description
1 polymer ?
#
loop_
_entity_poly.entity_id
_entity_poly.type
_entity_poly.pdbx_seq_one_letter_code
_entity_poly.pdbx_strand_id
1 'polypeptide(L)'
;MHKIITAAVPALALAATLTAALAPAAAAARPAAPPRLGNCAAGQLCLWRSGGFTGARQTHELADVDIESCVPLPSGTTAAALANRTGRPVTAYQSRECAETAEFHTYPTGTWAPETPYQVRAFKIWER
;
A
#
# COMPACT_ATOMS: atom_id res chain seq x y z
N MET A 1 -8.88 -72.21 -57.50
CA MET A 1 -10.36 -72.39 -57.43
C MET A 1 -10.70 -73.13 -56.15
N HIS A 2 -11.69 -72.62 -55.39
CA HIS A 2 -12.33 -73.17 -54.16
C HIS A 2 -11.48 -73.01 -52.87
N LYS A 3 -11.94 -72.50 -51.71
CA LYS A 3 -13.22 -72.05 -51.11
C LYS A 3 -12.85 -71.16 -49.89
N ILE A 4 -13.29 -69.90 -49.79
CA ILE A 4 -14.30 -69.33 -48.86
C ILE A 4 -14.58 -70.11 -47.54
N ILE A 5 -14.55 -69.42 -46.38
CA ILE A 5 -15.68 -69.00 -45.47
C ILE A 5 -15.28 -69.05 -43.96
N THR A 6 -15.42 -67.89 -43.26
CA THR A 6 -15.81 -67.64 -41.82
C THR A 6 -15.08 -68.32 -40.66
N ALA A 7 -15.01 -67.83 -39.43
CA ALA A 7 -15.30 -66.58 -38.72
C ALA A 7 -14.94 -66.84 -37.23
N ALA A 8 -14.51 -65.84 -36.47
CA ALA A 8 -14.88 -65.62 -35.05
C ALA A 8 -14.10 -64.43 -34.45
N VAL A 9 -14.86 -63.41 -34.06
CA VAL A 9 -14.53 -62.29 -33.16
C VAL A 9 -14.95 -62.72 -31.73
N PRO A 10 -14.61 -62.08 -30.58
CA PRO A 10 -13.65 -61.01 -30.22
C PRO A 10 -12.69 -61.40 -29.08
N ALA A 11 -11.70 -60.57 -28.75
CA ALA A 11 -11.21 -60.48 -27.38
C ALA A 11 -10.96 -59.01 -27.01
N LEU A 12 -11.79 -58.51 -26.10
CA LEU A 12 -11.72 -57.18 -25.51
C LEU A 12 -10.41 -57.00 -24.73
N ALA A 13 -9.74 -55.88 -24.94
CA ALA A 13 -8.88 -55.26 -23.94
C ALA A 13 -8.97 -53.74 -24.10
N LEU A 14 -9.99 -53.14 -23.49
CA LEU A 14 -10.02 -51.70 -23.25
C LEU A 14 -9.00 -51.40 -22.13
N ALA A 15 -7.80 -50.98 -22.51
CA ALA A 15 -6.87 -50.35 -21.59
C ALA A 15 -7.23 -48.87 -21.46
N ALA A 16 -8.08 -48.54 -20.48
CA ALA A 16 -8.34 -47.15 -20.10
C ALA A 16 -7.16 -46.66 -19.23
N THR A 17 -6.22 -45.94 -19.84
CA THR A 17 -5.17 -45.22 -19.13
C THR A 17 -5.75 -43.96 -18.49
N LEU A 18 -5.93 -43.99 -17.16
CA LEU A 18 -6.26 -42.83 -16.36
C LEU A 18 -5.02 -41.93 -16.22
N THR A 19 -4.88 -40.94 -17.10
CA THR A 19 -3.97 -39.81 -16.91
C THR A 19 -4.56 -38.87 -15.87
N ALA A 20 -4.14 -39.03 -14.61
CA ALA A 20 -4.43 -38.08 -13.55
C ALA A 20 -3.68 -36.77 -13.83
N ALA A 21 -4.36 -35.81 -14.43
CA ALA A 21 -3.87 -34.44 -14.56
C ALA A 21 -3.84 -33.79 -13.16
N LEU A 22 -2.65 -33.73 -12.55
CA LEU A 22 -2.41 -32.87 -11.41
C LEU A 22 -2.46 -31.41 -11.88
N ALA A 23 -3.65 -30.81 -11.83
CA ALA A 23 -3.78 -29.37 -11.98
C ALA A 23 -3.09 -28.68 -10.78
N PRO A 24 -2.22 -27.68 -11.00
CA PRO A 24 -1.68 -26.89 -9.91
C PRO A 24 -2.85 -26.14 -9.26
N ALA A 25 -3.08 -26.41 -7.97
CA ALA A 25 -3.98 -25.61 -7.16
C ALA A 25 -3.42 -24.19 -7.09
N ALA A 26 -3.88 -23.31 -7.97
CA ALA A 26 -3.66 -21.89 -7.86
C ALA A 26 -4.27 -21.45 -6.52
N ALA A 27 -3.42 -21.26 -5.50
CA ALA A 27 -3.82 -20.64 -4.26
C ALA A 27 -4.34 -19.25 -4.62
N ALA A 28 -5.67 -19.09 -4.63
CA ALA A 28 -6.31 -17.82 -4.86
C ALA A 28 -5.85 -16.88 -3.74
N ALA A 29 -4.89 -15.99 -4.06
CA ALA A 29 -4.52 -14.90 -3.19
C ALA A 29 -5.78 -14.06 -2.97
N ARG A 30 -6.33 -14.11 -1.75
CA ARG A 30 -7.43 -13.22 -1.38
C ARG A 30 -6.94 -11.78 -1.54
N PRO A 31 -7.71 -10.90 -2.19
CA PRO A 31 -7.35 -9.48 -2.24
C PRO A 31 -7.20 -8.98 -0.80
N ALA A 32 -6.06 -8.33 -0.52
CA ALA A 32 -5.82 -7.71 0.77
C ALA A 32 -6.96 -6.71 1.05
N ALA A 33 -7.52 -6.76 2.26
CA ALA A 33 -8.55 -5.80 2.65
C ALA A 33 -8.00 -4.38 2.48
N PRO A 34 -8.80 -3.42 1.96
CA PRO A 34 -8.34 -2.05 1.80
C PRO A 34 -7.86 -1.51 3.16
N PRO A 35 -6.74 -0.75 3.18
CA PRO A 35 -6.19 -0.23 4.41
C PRO A 35 -7.26 0.59 5.13
N ARG A 36 -7.46 0.30 6.42
CA ARG A 36 -8.31 1.11 7.28
C ARG A 36 -7.65 2.48 7.36
N LEU A 37 -8.33 3.52 6.88
CA LEU A 37 -7.89 4.89 7.11
C LEU A 37 -7.83 5.11 8.62
N GLY A 38 -6.68 5.54 9.15
CA GLY A 38 -6.56 5.91 10.56
C GLY A 38 -7.50 7.06 10.91
N ASN A 39 -7.76 7.31 12.20
CA ASN A 39 -8.53 8.50 12.58
C ASN A 39 -7.66 9.76 12.38
N CYS A 40 -8.14 10.75 11.63
CA CYS A 40 -7.52 12.07 11.47
C CYS A 40 -8.61 13.10 11.18
N ALA A 41 -8.80 14.07 12.08
CA ALA A 41 -9.90 15.01 12.01
C ALA A 41 -9.64 16.15 11.02
N ALA A 42 -10.70 16.88 10.64
CA ALA A 42 -10.54 18.12 9.88
C ALA A 42 -9.71 19.14 10.70
N GLY A 43 -8.80 19.85 10.04
CA GLY A 43 -7.85 20.76 10.67
C GLY A 43 -6.51 20.11 11.07
N GLN A 44 -6.38 18.79 10.94
CA GLN A 44 -5.18 18.07 11.40
C GLN A 44 -4.22 17.67 10.29
N LEU A 45 -2.93 17.64 10.61
CA LEU A 45 -1.96 16.78 9.96
C LEU A 45 -1.71 15.58 10.88
N CYS A 46 -1.88 14.37 10.35
CA CYS A 46 -1.58 13.14 11.09
C CYS A 46 -0.43 12.40 10.44
N LEU A 47 0.52 11.95 11.27
CA LEU A 47 1.76 11.32 10.86
C LEU A 47 1.90 10.00 11.63
N TRP A 48 2.11 8.90 10.90
CA TRP A 48 2.27 7.58 11.50
C TRP A 48 3.70 7.08 11.31
N ARG A 49 4.26 6.50 12.37
CA ARG A 49 5.61 5.94 12.36
C ARG A 49 5.82 4.90 11.25
N SER A 50 4.78 4.15 10.91
CA SER A 50 4.84 3.05 9.96
C SER A 50 3.82 3.21 8.83
N GLY A 51 4.12 2.59 7.69
CA GLY A 51 3.23 2.52 6.54
C GLY A 51 1.86 1.95 6.88
N GLY A 52 0.90 2.18 5.98
CA GLY A 52 -0.49 1.72 6.14
C GLY A 52 -1.23 2.37 7.32
N PHE A 53 -0.78 3.55 7.76
CA PHE A 53 -1.35 4.30 8.90
C PHE A 53 -1.25 3.54 10.24
N THR A 54 -0.10 2.94 10.51
CA THR A 54 0.12 2.07 11.68
C THR A 54 1.21 2.60 12.61
N GLY A 55 1.28 2.02 13.83
CA GLY A 55 2.25 2.43 14.85
C GLY A 55 1.88 3.73 15.56
N ALA A 56 2.86 4.33 16.24
CA ALA A 56 2.67 5.58 16.96
C ALA A 56 2.24 6.70 15.99
N ARG A 57 1.21 7.45 16.39
CA ARG A 57 0.65 8.57 15.61
C ARG A 57 0.98 9.90 16.29
N GLN A 58 1.45 10.85 15.50
CA GLN A 58 1.56 12.26 15.86
C GLN A 58 0.44 13.03 15.17
N THR A 59 -0.15 13.98 15.88
CA THR A 59 -1.22 14.84 15.38
C THR A 59 -0.80 16.29 15.59
N HIS A 60 -0.91 17.10 14.54
CA HIS A 60 -0.63 18.52 14.57
C HIS A 60 -1.89 19.26 14.13
N GLU A 61 -2.44 20.08 15.01
CA GLU A 61 -3.58 20.96 14.68
C GLU A 61 -3.08 22.18 13.92
N LEU A 62 -3.79 22.58 12.86
CA LEU A 62 -3.48 23.81 12.13
C LEU A 62 -3.48 25.04 13.04
N ALA A 63 -4.33 25.06 14.07
CA ALA A 63 -4.43 26.19 15.00
C ALA A 63 -3.16 26.39 15.86
N ASP A 64 -2.35 25.34 16.01
CA ASP A 64 -1.17 25.33 16.88
C ASP A 64 0.15 25.35 16.09
N VAL A 65 0.07 25.42 14.76
CA VAL A 65 1.23 25.39 13.87
C VAL A 65 1.31 26.69 13.08
N ASP A 66 2.44 27.37 13.20
CA ASP A 66 2.77 28.52 12.35
C ASP A 66 2.90 28.08 10.88
N ILE A 67 2.15 28.74 10.01
CA ILE A 67 2.19 28.51 8.55
C ILE A 67 3.54 28.99 8.00
N GLU A 68 4.05 28.31 6.98
CA GLU A 68 5.33 28.53 6.31
C GLU A 68 6.58 28.34 7.20
N SER A 69 6.40 27.97 8.46
CA SER A 69 7.47 27.63 9.39
C SER A 69 7.86 26.15 9.30
N CYS A 70 9.15 25.86 9.39
CA CYS A 70 9.64 24.48 9.46
C CYS A 70 9.34 23.87 10.83
N VAL A 71 8.53 22.81 10.85
CA VAL A 71 8.21 22.08 12.07
C VAL A 71 8.95 20.74 12.09
N PRO A 72 10.03 20.60 12.88
CA PRO A 72 10.70 19.32 13.03
C PRO A 72 9.85 18.36 13.87
N LEU A 73 9.86 17.08 13.50
CA LEU A 73 9.34 16.04 14.38
C LEU A 73 10.25 15.87 15.61
N PRO A 74 9.72 15.42 16.76
CA PRO A 74 10.53 15.10 17.94
C PRO A 74 11.76 14.26 17.58
N SER A 75 12.90 14.56 18.20
CA SER A 75 14.15 13.86 17.95
C SER A 75 14.00 12.35 18.12
N GLY A 76 14.51 11.57 17.17
CA GLY A 76 14.37 10.11 17.16
C GLY A 76 13.03 9.59 16.64
N THR A 77 12.10 10.46 16.23
CA THR A 77 10.85 10.07 15.58
C THR A 77 10.86 10.38 14.09
N THR A 78 10.18 9.55 13.32
CA THR A 78 9.92 9.74 11.89
C THR A 78 8.52 9.25 11.55
N ALA A 79 8.03 9.60 10.36
CA ALA A 79 6.79 9.08 9.84
C ALA A 79 6.97 8.47 8.44
N ALA A 80 6.28 7.36 8.19
CA ALA A 80 6.26 6.64 6.92
C ALA A 80 4.88 6.67 6.24
N ALA A 81 3.85 7.21 6.92
CA ALA A 81 2.54 7.45 6.35
C ALA A 81 1.97 8.76 6.90
N LEU A 82 1.11 9.42 6.12
CA LEU A 82 0.50 10.68 6.55
C LEU A 82 -0.91 10.89 5.98
N ALA A 83 -1.67 11.71 6.69
CA ALA A 83 -2.94 12.24 6.23
C ALA A 83 -2.94 13.76 6.39
N ASN A 84 -3.14 14.49 5.29
CA ASN A 84 -3.27 15.93 5.29
C ASN A 84 -4.76 16.30 5.32
N ARG A 85 -5.27 16.62 6.50
CA ARG A 85 -6.65 17.08 6.72
C ARG A 85 -6.69 18.56 7.14
N THR A 86 -5.58 19.29 6.96
CA THR A 86 -5.42 20.68 7.43
C THR A 86 -6.26 21.70 6.64
N GLY A 87 -6.72 21.35 5.43
CA GLY A 87 -7.35 22.32 4.52
C GLY A 87 -6.32 23.12 3.70
N ARG A 88 -5.03 22.80 3.80
CA ARG A 88 -3.90 23.49 3.16
C ARG A 88 -2.92 22.48 2.55
N PRO A 89 -2.07 22.87 1.58
CA PRO A 89 -0.95 22.04 1.17
C PRO A 89 0.05 21.84 2.32
N VAL A 90 0.63 20.64 2.40
CA VAL A 90 1.67 20.31 3.38
C VAL A 90 2.86 19.73 2.65
N THR A 91 4.06 20.28 2.86
CA THR A 91 5.30 19.66 2.40
C THR A 91 5.91 18.83 3.53
N ALA A 92 6.19 17.57 3.24
CA ALA A 92 6.98 16.70 4.11
C ALA A 92 8.45 16.70 3.64
N TYR A 93 9.38 16.60 4.58
CA TYR A 93 10.82 16.66 4.30
C TYR A 93 11.55 15.45 4.90
N GLN A 94 12.56 14.95 4.19
CA GLN A 94 13.52 13.97 4.71
C GLN A 94 14.52 14.61 5.69
N SER A 95 14.81 15.91 5.53
CA SER A 95 15.62 16.70 6.47
C SER A 95 14.79 17.15 7.68
N ARG A 96 15.44 17.35 8.83
CA ARG A 96 14.81 17.90 10.05
C ARG A 96 14.69 19.43 9.98
N GLU A 97 15.47 20.06 9.11
CA GLU A 97 15.62 21.49 8.94
C GLU A 97 14.84 22.01 7.72
N CYS A 98 14.00 21.16 7.12
CA CYS A 98 13.29 21.45 5.87
C CYS A 98 14.21 21.89 4.73
N ALA A 99 15.41 21.30 4.65
CA ALA A 99 16.39 21.60 3.61
C ALA A 99 15.88 21.17 2.22
N GLU A 100 15.92 22.08 1.26
CA GLU A 100 15.47 21.85 -0.12
C GLU A 100 16.50 21.09 -0.97
N THR A 101 17.72 20.92 -0.46
CA THR A 101 18.74 20.06 -1.06
C THR A 101 18.56 18.58 -0.71
N ALA A 102 17.68 18.27 0.25
CA ALA A 102 17.25 16.92 0.58
C ALA A 102 15.87 16.63 -0.03
N GLU A 103 15.44 15.38 -0.03
CA GLU A 103 14.15 14.99 -0.59
C GLU A 103 12.98 15.62 0.17
N PHE A 104 12.00 16.13 -0.58
CA PHE A 104 10.75 16.67 -0.06
C PHE A 104 9.58 16.39 -1.03
N HIS A 105 8.35 16.43 -0.52
CA HIS A 105 7.15 16.17 -1.30
C HIS A 105 5.97 16.95 -0.72
N THR A 106 5.22 17.61 -1.61
CA THR A 106 4.04 18.41 -1.23
C THR A 106 2.77 17.61 -1.45
N TYR A 107 2.03 17.40 -0.37
CA TYR A 107 0.75 16.72 -0.31
C TYR A 107 -0.39 17.74 -0.31
N PRO A 108 -1.28 17.72 -1.31
CA PRO A 108 -2.51 18.53 -1.30
C PRO A 108 -3.37 18.27 -0.07
N THR A 109 -4.31 19.18 0.20
CA THR A 109 -5.33 18.95 1.22
C THR A 109 -6.20 17.73 0.85
N GLY A 110 -6.60 16.96 1.86
CA GLY A 110 -7.39 15.74 1.70
C GLY A 110 -6.57 14.50 1.37
N THR A 111 -5.25 14.60 1.17
CA THR A 111 -4.41 13.45 0.86
C THR A 111 -4.32 12.46 2.02
N TRP A 112 -4.43 11.17 1.68
CA TRP A 112 -4.10 10.03 2.53
C TRP A 112 -2.99 9.24 1.84
N ALA A 113 -1.76 9.36 2.34
CA ALA A 113 -0.60 8.68 1.81
C ALA A 113 -0.25 7.49 2.73
N PRO A 114 -0.57 6.24 2.33
CA PRO A 114 -0.28 5.06 3.14
C PRO A 114 1.22 4.76 3.19
N GLU A 115 2.01 5.29 2.26
CA GLU A 115 3.47 5.23 2.26
C GLU A 115 4.02 6.58 1.76
N THR A 116 5.01 7.13 2.44
CA THR A 116 5.77 8.30 1.99
C THR A 116 7.03 7.83 1.25
N PRO A 117 7.55 8.59 0.26
CA PRO A 117 8.71 8.16 -0.53
C PRO A 117 10.01 8.07 0.30
N TYR A 118 10.02 8.65 1.50
CA TYR A 118 11.10 8.61 2.47
C TYR A 118 10.53 8.77 3.89
N GLN A 119 11.36 8.53 4.91
CA GLN A 119 11.01 8.80 6.30
C GLN A 119 10.92 10.31 6.55
N VAL A 120 9.72 10.81 6.82
CA VAL A 120 9.46 12.21 7.11
C VAL A 120 10.08 12.58 8.46
N ARG A 121 10.80 13.70 8.49
CA ARG A 121 11.47 14.23 9.69
C ARG A 121 11.06 15.64 10.06
N ALA A 122 10.50 16.40 9.12
CA ALA A 122 9.90 17.70 9.33
C ALA A 122 8.77 17.95 8.33
N PHE A 123 7.95 18.96 8.58
CA PHE A 123 6.94 19.42 7.64
C PHE A 123 6.80 20.95 7.63
N LYS A 124 6.17 21.47 6.58
CA LYS A 124 5.66 22.85 6.50
C LYS A 124 4.21 22.83 6.04
N ILE A 125 3.36 23.62 6.68
CA ILE A 125 2.00 23.89 6.20
C ILE A 125 2.05 25.20 5.42
N TRP A 126 1.45 25.23 4.23
CA TRP A 126 1.47 26.41 3.36
C TRP A 126 0.16 27.20 3.41
N GLU A 127 0.20 28.40 2.84
CA GLU A 127 -1.03 29.12 2.49
C GLU A 127 -1.89 28.33 1.49
N ARG A 128 -3.15 28.76 1.31
CA ARG A 128 -4.09 28.10 0.41
C ARG A 128 -3.85 28.49 -1.05
#